data_AF-A0A1W2LS12-F1
#
_entry.id   AF-A0A1W2LS12-F1
#
_cell.length_a   1.000
_cell.length_b   1.000
_cell.length_c   1.000
_cell.angle_alpha   90.00
_cell.angle_beta   90.00
_cell.angle_gamma   90.00
#
_symmetry.space_group_name_H-M   'P 1'
#
loop_
_entity.id
_entity.type
_entity.pdbx_description
1 polymer ?
#
loop_
_entity_poly.entity_id
_entity_poly.type
_entity_poly.pdbx_seq_one_letter_code
_entity_poly.pdbx_strand_id
1 'polypeptide(L)'
;MGTAIFLIVLLVVVVGGGIYFAKSQAAAKKRQLDDAKADARRLVERLGGQVMNLTGTDTASQQAMADASERFTAAGSQMEQAQTVEQARLVRETAIEGLYYVRAARLAMGMDPGPELPGSEERDRAGKVTEYRSVDVEGEHYEASPDPSQRTPHYYPGGRVAGRPVPQGWYSEPWWKPALVAGAWGLGSMLLFSAMFSGMAGIASASAWESGYDAGQEDAGAADAGGDAGGDMGGDAGGFDGGGFDGGGFDGGGFDF
;
A
#
# COMPACT_ATOMS: atom_id res chain seq x y z
N MET A 1 -8.85 49.98 -39.15
CA MET A 1 -10.10 49.32 -38.69
C MET A 1 -10.05 47.80 -38.81
N GLY A 2 -9.62 47.22 -39.94
CA GLY A 2 -9.56 45.75 -40.10
C GLY A 2 -8.63 45.01 -39.12
N THR A 3 -7.48 45.59 -38.78
CA THR A 3 -6.53 45.01 -37.81
C THR A 3 -7.10 44.93 -36.39
N ALA A 4 -7.81 45.96 -35.93
CA ALA A 4 -8.43 45.98 -34.60
C ALA A 4 -9.55 44.94 -34.48
N ILE A 5 -10.40 44.83 -35.51
CA ILE A 5 -11.46 43.80 -35.56
C ILE A 5 -10.85 42.39 -35.57
N PHE A 6 -9.79 42.18 -36.36
CA PHE A 6 -9.08 40.89 -36.39
C PHE A 6 -8.50 40.51 -35.02
N LEU A 7 -7.86 41.45 -34.32
CA LEU A 7 -7.30 41.20 -32.98
C LEU A 7 -8.39 40.87 -31.95
N ILE A 8 -9.54 41.54 -32.01
CA ILE A 8 -10.67 41.26 -31.12
C ILE A 8 -11.23 39.85 -31.38
N VAL A 9 -11.41 39.48 -32.66
CA VAL A 9 -11.89 38.13 -33.02
C VAL A 9 -10.89 37.07 -32.57
N LEU A 10 -9.58 37.28 -32.79
CA LEU A 10 -8.53 36.37 -32.33
C LEU A 10 -8.59 36.21 -30.81
N LEU A 11 -8.72 37.30 -30.06
CA LEU A 11 -8.81 37.27 -28.61
C LEU A 11 -10.04 36.49 -28.14
N VAL A 12 -11.21 36.69 -28.77
CA VAL A 12 -12.43 35.93 -28.44
C VAL A 12 -12.25 34.44 -28.71
N VAL A 13 -11.60 34.06 -29.82
CA VAL A 13 -11.34 32.65 -30.13
C VAL A 13 -10.37 32.03 -29.13
N VAL A 14 -9.28 32.72 -28.77
CA VAL A 14 -8.30 32.24 -27.80
C VAL A 14 -8.93 32.10 -26.40
N VAL A 15 -9.67 33.11 -25.95
CA VAL A 15 -10.35 33.08 -24.64
C VAL A 15 -11.45 32.02 -24.62
N GLY A 16 -12.27 31.95 -25.67
CA GLY A 16 -13.33 30.95 -25.81
C GLY A 16 -12.79 29.52 -25.84
N GLY A 17 -11.72 29.31 -26.61
CA GLY A 17 -10.98 28.04 -26.66
C GLY A 17 -10.37 27.66 -25.30
N GLY A 18 -9.78 28.62 -24.60
CA GLY A 18 -9.23 28.43 -23.25
C GLY A 18 -10.30 28.03 -22.23
N ILE A 19 -11.45 28.71 -22.21
CA ILE A 19 -12.58 28.39 -21.32
C ILE A 19 -13.15 26.99 -21.63
N TYR A 20 -13.33 26.67 -22.93
CA TYR A 20 -13.81 25.36 -23.35
C TYR A 20 -12.86 24.24 -22.93
N PHE A 21 -11.55 24.43 -23.16
CA PHE A 21 -10.52 23.47 -22.77
C PHE A 21 -10.48 23.27 -21.26
N ALA A 22 -10.50 24.35 -20.47
CA ALA A 22 -10.54 24.29 -19.01
C ALA A 22 -11.79 23.55 -18.49
N LYS A 23 -12.97 23.81 -19.07
CA LYS A 23 -14.21 23.10 -18.73
C LYS A 23 -14.13 21.62 -19.08
N SER A 24 -13.61 21.30 -20.27
CA SER A 24 -13.43 19.91 -20.72
C SER A 24 -12.52 19.13 -19.78
N GLN A 25 -11.38 19.72 -19.39
CA GLN A 25 -10.44 19.12 -18.46
C GLN A 25 -11.04 18.93 -17.06
N ALA A 26 -11.79 19.91 -16.55
CA ALA A 26 -12.48 19.80 -15.27
C ALA A 26 -13.55 18.70 -15.29
N ALA A 27 -14.32 18.58 -16.38
CA ALA A 27 -15.30 17.49 -16.55
C ALA A 27 -14.62 16.12 -16.61
N ALA A 28 -13.48 16.00 -17.29
CA ALA A 28 -12.71 14.76 -17.36
C ALA A 28 -12.19 14.33 -15.99
N LYS A 29 -11.59 15.25 -15.22
CA LYS A 29 -11.12 14.98 -13.85
C LYS A 29 -12.26 14.55 -12.93
N LYS A 30 -13.42 15.21 -13.03
CA LYS A 30 -14.60 14.84 -12.25
C LYS A 30 -15.07 13.42 -12.58
N ARG A 31 -15.16 13.05 -13.87
CA ARG A 31 -15.53 11.69 -14.28
C ARG A 31 -14.57 10.64 -13.75
N GLN A 32 -13.26 10.89 -13.84
CA GLN A 32 -12.24 9.99 -13.29
C GLN A 32 -12.39 9.79 -11.77
N LEU A 33 -12.69 10.86 -11.03
CA LEU A 33 -12.97 10.78 -9.61
C LEU A 33 -14.24 9.98 -9.32
N ASP A 34 -15.32 10.25 -10.05
CA ASP A 34 -16.61 9.55 -9.88
C ASP A 34 -16.46 8.05 -10.17
N ASP A 35 -15.71 7.68 -11.21
CA ASP A 35 -15.40 6.28 -11.56
C ASP A 35 -14.56 5.60 -10.48
N ALA A 36 -13.50 6.26 -9.99
CA ALA A 36 -12.66 5.73 -8.92
C ALA A 36 -13.45 5.53 -7.62
N LYS A 37 -14.33 6.48 -7.28
CA LYS A 37 -15.25 6.36 -6.15
C LYS A 37 -16.24 5.20 -6.34
N ALA A 38 -16.77 5.01 -7.54
CA ALA A 38 -17.69 3.90 -7.81
C ALA A 38 -17.02 2.54 -7.60
N ASP A 39 -15.77 2.35 -8.07
CA ASP A 39 -15.03 1.10 -7.85
C ASP A 39 -14.75 0.87 -6.35
N ALA A 40 -14.30 1.91 -5.64
CA ALA A 40 -14.08 1.84 -4.20
C ALA A 40 -15.37 1.50 -3.44
N ARG A 41 -16.48 2.18 -3.76
CA ARG A 41 -17.80 1.95 -3.12
C ARG A 41 -18.23 0.50 -3.24
N ARG A 42 -18.13 -0.08 -4.44
CA ARG A 42 -18.49 -1.48 -4.70
C ARG A 42 -17.77 -2.44 -3.75
N LEU A 43 -16.47 -2.20 -3.50
CA LEU A 43 -15.66 -3.04 -2.61
C LEU A 43 -16.00 -2.82 -1.13
N VAL A 44 -16.25 -1.57 -0.73
CA VAL A 44 -16.70 -1.24 0.64
C VAL A 44 -18.05 -1.89 0.93
N GLU A 45 -19.01 -1.82 0.00
CA GLU A 45 -20.32 -2.47 0.14
C GLU A 45 -20.19 -3.99 0.20
N ARG A 46 -19.33 -4.59 -0.65
CA ARG A 46 -19.02 -6.03 -0.58
C ARG A 46 -18.44 -6.40 0.78
N LEU A 47 -17.49 -5.63 1.30
CA LEU A 47 -16.88 -5.85 2.60
C LEU A 47 -17.91 -5.74 3.73
N GLY A 48 -18.72 -4.68 3.74
CA GLY A 48 -19.79 -4.50 4.71
C GLY A 48 -20.79 -5.65 4.70
N GLY A 49 -21.15 -6.14 3.51
CA GLY A 49 -21.99 -7.33 3.38
C GLY A 49 -21.38 -8.59 4.02
N GLN A 50 -20.06 -8.76 3.97
CA GLN A 50 -19.40 -9.88 4.65
C GLN A 50 -19.31 -9.67 6.16
N VAL A 51 -18.89 -8.47 6.61
CA VAL A 51 -18.75 -8.13 8.03
C VAL A 51 -20.07 -8.29 8.79
N MET A 52 -21.19 -7.91 8.18
CA MET A 52 -22.50 -7.98 8.85
C MET A 52 -23.13 -9.38 8.87
N ASN A 53 -22.68 -10.29 8.00
CA ASN A 53 -23.32 -11.61 7.82
C ASN A 53 -22.42 -12.79 8.18
N LEU A 54 -21.13 -12.56 8.48
CA LEU A 54 -20.19 -13.60 8.85
C LEU A 54 -19.79 -13.43 10.32
N THR A 55 -19.86 -14.51 11.11
CA THR A 55 -19.45 -14.52 12.51
C THR A 55 -18.42 -15.62 12.69
N GLY A 56 -17.24 -15.28 13.23
CA GLY A 56 -16.17 -16.25 13.49
C GLY A 56 -16.57 -17.27 14.55
N THR A 57 -16.24 -18.54 14.30
CA THR A 57 -16.57 -19.68 15.17
C THR A 57 -15.38 -20.22 15.96
N ASP A 58 -14.18 -19.74 15.65
CA ASP A 58 -12.92 -20.10 16.29
C ASP A 58 -12.07 -18.83 16.51
N THR A 59 -10.98 -18.93 17.29
CA THR A 59 -10.15 -17.77 17.64
C THR A 59 -9.58 -17.06 16.41
N ALA A 60 -9.09 -17.81 15.42
CA ALA A 60 -8.45 -17.25 14.23
C ALA A 60 -9.50 -16.54 13.34
N SER A 61 -10.68 -17.14 13.17
CA SER A 61 -11.77 -16.52 12.42
C SER A 61 -12.37 -15.31 13.14
N GLN A 62 -12.46 -15.32 14.47
CA GLN A 62 -12.92 -14.17 15.26
C GLN A 62 -11.95 -12.98 15.15
N GLN A 63 -10.64 -13.23 15.28
CA GLN A 63 -9.61 -12.20 15.11
C GLN A 63 -9.64 -11.62 13.69
N ALA A 64 -9.65 -12.47 12.66
CA ALA A 64 -9.74 -12.01 11.28
C ALA A 64 -11.03 -11.22 11.00
N MET A 65 -12.18 -11.60 11.57
CA MET A 65 -13.41 -10.80 11.43
C MET A 65 -13.35 -9.46 12.18
N ALA A 66 -12.64 -9.40 13.31
CA ALA A 66 -12.39 -8.14 14.01
C ALA A 66 -11.52 -7.20 13.16
N ASP A 67 -10.39 -7.68 12.64
CA ASP A 67 -9.52 -6.89 11.75
C ASP A 67 -10.29 -6.48 10.46
N ALA A 68 -11.13 -7.35 9.90
CA ALA A 68 -12.01 -7.01 8.77
C ALA A 68 -12.99 -5.87 9.10
N SER A 69 -13.54 -5.87 10.32
CA SER A 69 -14.48 -4.84 10.79
C SER A 69 -13.78 -3.50 10.99
N GLU A 70 -12.56 -3.50 11.54
CA GLU A 70 -11.72 -2.31 11.63
C GLU A 70 -11.47 -1.71 10.25
N ARG A 71 -11.12 -2.55 9.27
CA ARG A 71 -10.91 -2.12 7.88
C ARG A 71 -12.19 -1.60 7.23
N PHE A 72 -13.34 -2.19 7.54
CA PHE A 72 -14.63 -1.69 7.06
C PHE A 72 -14.93 -0.28 7.60
N THR A 73 -14.75 -0.05 8.91
CA THR A 73 -14.93 1.27 9.52
C THR A 73 -13.95 2.30 8.94
N ALA A 74 -12.69 1.92 8.75
CA ALA A 74 -11.68 2.79 8.14
C ALA A 74 -12.03 3.13 6.68
N ALA A 75 -12.37 2.13 5.86
CA ALA A 75 -12.73 2.35 4.47
C ALA A 75 -14.01 3.19 4.32
N GLY A 76 -15.00 2.98 5.19
CA GLY A 76 -16.22 3.80 5.24
C GLY A 76 -15.92 5.28 5.50
N SER A 77 -15.14 5.56 6.55
CA SER A 77 -14.78 6.95 6.89
C SER A 77 -13.91 7.63 5.83
N GLN A 78 -12.95 6.91 5.23
CA GLN A 78 -12.14 7.40 4.11
C GLN A 78 -13.02 7.70 2.88
N MET A 79 -14.02 6.85 2.61
CA MET A 79 -14.89 6.98 1.45
C MET A 79 -15.77 8.23 1.51
N GLU A 80 -16.27 8.58 2.69
CA GLU A 80 -17.03 9.80 2.92
C GLU A 80 -16.18 11.06 2.67
N GLN A 81 -14.88 11.01 3.00
CA GLN A 81 -13.98 12.15 2.92
C GLN A 81 -13.27 12.28 1.57
N ALA A 82 -13.16 11.21 0.77
CA ALA A 82 -12.39 11.20 -0.47
C ALA A 82 -12.81 12.31 -1.46
N GLN A 83 -11.88 13.16 -1.87
CA GLN A 83 -12.05 14.25 -2.85
C GLN A 83 -11.13 14.10 -4.07
N THR A 84 -10.16 13.18 -4.04
CA THR A 84 -9.21 12.94 -5.12
C THR A 84 -9.23 11.49 -5.59
N VAL A 85 -8.73 11.25 -6.81
CA VAL A 85 -8.60 9.90 -7.38
C VAL A 85 -7.72 9.02 -6.49
N GLU A 86 -6.61 9.57 -5.98
CA GLU A 86 -5.72 8.83 -5.07
C GLU A 86 -6.41 8.48 -3.76
N GLN A 87 -7.19 9.39 -3.16
CA GLN A 87 -7.96 9.08 -1.97
C GLN A 87 -8.99 7.96 -2.21
N ALA A 88 -9.65 7.95 -3.37
CA ALA A 88 -10.56 6.87 -3.74
C ALA A 88 -9.81 5.53 -3.94
N ARG A 89 -8.58 5.55 -4.46
CA ARG A 89 -7.72 4.34 -4.55
C ARG A 89 -7.31 3.82 -3.18
N LEU A 90 -6.97 4.70 -2.23
CA LEU A 90 -6.68 4.31 -0.85
C LEU A 90 -7.89 3.65 -0.17
N VAL A 91 -9.11 4.17 -0.39
CA VAL A 91 -10.35 3.52 0.09
C VAL A 91 -10.48 2.11 -0.48
N ARG A 92 -10.25 1.96 -1.78
CA ARG A 92 -10.28 0.67 -2.47
C ARG A 92 -9.26 -0.31 -1.87
N GLU A 93 -8.05 0.14 -1.59
CA GLU A 93 -7.00 -0.69 -0.95
C GLU A 93 -7.40 -1.12 0.45
N THR A 94 -7.89 -0.20 1.29
CA THR A 94 -8.39 -0.51 2.64
C THR A 94 -9.53 -1.54 2.58
N ALA A 95 -10.47 -1.39 1.63
CA ALA A 95 -11.57 -2.33 1.46
C ALA A 95 -11.09 -3.71 0.99
N ILE A 96 -10.11 -3.76 0.08
CA ILE A 96 -9.50 -5.03 -0.35
C ILE A 96 -8.81 -5.70 0.82
N GLU A 97 -8.07 -4.97 1.65
CA GLU A 97 -7.43 -5.52 2.83
C GLU A 97 -8.45 -6.15 3.80
N GLY A 98 -9.56 -5.46 4.07
CA GLY A 98 -10.69 -6.00 4.82
C GLY A 98 -11.24 -7.30 4.20
N LEU A 99 -11.36 -7.36 2.88
CA LEU A 99 -11.81 -8.58 2.19
C LEU A 99 -10.81 -9.75 2.32
N TYR A 100 -9.50 -9.47 2.41
CA TYR A 100 -8.50 -10.51 2.71
C TYR A 100 -8.67 -11.06 4.12
N TYR A 101 -8.97 -10.22 5.11
CA TYR A 101 -9.29 -10.69 6.46
C TYR A 101 -10.58 -11.53 6.48
N VAL A 102 -11.63 -11.14 5.76
CA VAL A 102 -12.83 -11.98 5.59
C VAL A 102 -12.47 -13.32 4.95
N ARG A 103 -11.64 -13.31 3.90
CA ARG A 103 -11.18 -14.54 3.24
C ARG A 103 -10.45 -15.45 4.22
N ALA A 104 -9.55 -14.89 5.04
CA ALA A 104 -8.83 -15.60 6.08
C ALA A 104 -9.77 -16.19 7.15
N ALA A 105 -10.78 -15.45 7.59
CA ALA A 105 -11.80 -15.96 8.51
C ALA A 105 -12.56 -17.15 7.91
N ARG A 106 -12.95 -17.08 6.63
CA ARG A 106 -13.62 -18.19 5.94
C ARG A 106 -12.74 -19.42 5.84
N LEU A 107 -11.45 -19.25 5.53
CA LEU A 107 -10.47 -20.35 5.52
C LEU A 107 -10.32 -21.00 6.90
N ALA A 108 -10.22 -20.20 7.97
CA ALA A 108 -10.14 -20.70 9.34
C ALA A 108 -11.37 -21.53 9.75
N MET A 109 -12.55 -21.15 9.25
CA MET A 109 -13.79 -21.91 9.45
C MET A 109 -13.99 -23.09 8.49
N GLY A 110 -13.03 -23.38 7.60
CA GLY A 110 -13.14 -24.44 6.58
C GLY A 110 -14.22 -24.17 5.53
N MET A 111 -14.59 -22.90 5.33
CA MET A 111 -15.57 -22.48 4.33
C MET A 111 -14.90 -22.19 2.99
N ASP A 112 -15.71 -22.14 1.91
CA ASP A 112 -15.27 -21.59 0.64
C ASP A 112 -14.75 -20.15 0.85
N PRO A 113 -13.48 -19.83 0.54
CA PRO A 113 -12.90 -18.50 0.72
C PRO A 113 -13.52 -17.44 -0.20
N GLY A 114 -14.33 -17.85 -1.19
CA GLY A 114 -14.96 -16.97 -2.15
C GLY A 114 -14.02 -16.60 -3.31
N PRO A 115 -14.47 -15.70 -4.20
CA PRO A 115 -13.74 -15.39 -5.42
C PRO A 115 -12.42 -14.70 -5.11
N GLU A 116 -11.45 -14.88 -6.01
CA GLU A 116 -10.15 -14.24 -5.90
C GLU A 116 -10.28 -12.73 -5.74
N LEU A 117 -9.45 -12.20 -4.84
CA LEU A 117 -9.40 -10.78 -4.56
C LEU A 117 -8.32 -10.15 -5.43
N PRO A 118 -8.47 -8.87 -5.82
CA PRO A 118 -7.40 -8.18 -6.52
C PRO A 118 -6.08 -8.29 -5.75
N GLY A 119 -5.03 -8.74 -6.44
CA GLY A 119 -3.66 -8.71 -5.94
C GLY A 119 -3.19 -7.27 -5.72
N SER A 120 -2.03 -7.12 -5.09
CA SER A 120 -1.23 -5.91 -5.22
C SER A 120 0.21 -6.32 -5.43
N GLU A 121 0.92 -5.61 -6.32
CA GLU A 121 2.34 -5.88 -6.55
C GLU A 121 3.13 -5.82 -5.24
N GLU A 122 2.75 -4.94 -4.33
CA GLU A 122 3.37 -4.82 -3.02
C GLU A 122 3.15 -6.06 -2.14
N ARG A 123 1.94 -6.64 -2.14
CA ARG A 123 1.64 -7.89 -1.43
C ARG A 123 2.41 -9.06 -2.03
N ASP A 124 2.45 -9.11 -3.35
CA ASP A 124 3.15 -10.17 -4.09
C ASP A 124 4.66 -10.12 -3.81
N ARG A 125 5.23 -8.91 -3.77
CA ARG A 125 6.65 -8.68 -3.46
C ARG A 125 7.01 -8.93 -2.00
N ALA A 126 6.09 -8.69 -1.07
CA ALA A 126 6.31 -8.96 0.35
C ALA A 126 6.42 -10.47 0.67
N GLY A 127 5.96 -11.33 -0.25
CA GLY A 127 6.02 -12.77 -0.11
C GLY A 127 4.92 -13.34 0.77
N LYS A 128 4.97 -14.65 0.98
CA LYS A 128 4.01 -15.40 1.79
C LYS A 128 4.72 -16.47 2.60
N VAL A 129 4.21 -16.75 3.80
CA VAL A 129 4.62 -17.89 4.60
C VAL A 129 4.24 -19.17 3.86
N THR A 130 5.22 -20.00 3.54
CA THR A 130 5.02 -21.24 2.77
C THR A 130 5.05 -22.50 3.63
N GLU A 131 5.56 -22.40 4.85
CA GLU A 131 5.74 -23.53 5.76
C GLU A 131 5.57 -23.08 7.20
N TYR A 132 5.20 -24.02 8.07
CA TYR A 132 5.12 -23.77 9.50
C TYR A 132 6.51 -23.51 10.08
N ARG A 133 6.61 -22.53 10.98
CA ARG A 133 7.85 -22.21 11.68
C ARG A 133 7.59 -21.78 13.11
N SER A 134 8.56 -22.09 13.96
CA SER A 134 8.55 -21.82 15.40
C SER A 134 9.97 -21.45 15.81
N VAL A 135 10.13 -20.31 16.47
CA VAL A 135 11.43 -19.74 16.86
C VAL A 135 11.33 -19.06 18.22
N ASP A 136 12.45 -19.04 18.94
CA ASP A 136 12.59 -18.29 20.19
C ASP A 136 13.53 -17.11 19.95
N VAL A 137 13.07 -15.90 20.23
CA VAL A 137 13.80 -14.65 19.98
C VAL A 137 13.72 -13.79 21.23
N GLU A 138 14.87 -13.44 21.79
CA GLU A 138 14.97 -12.60 23.00
C GLU A 138 14.17 -13.12 24.21
N GLY A 139 13.93 -14.44 24.28
CA GLY A 139 13.16 -15.10 25.34
C GLY A 139 11.66 -15.22 25.07
N GLU A 140 11.18 -14.70 23.94
CA GLU A 140 9.79 -14.80 23.50
C GLU A 140 9.65 -15.86 22.39
N HIS A 141 8.51 -16.57 22.41
CA HIS A 141 8.20 -17.63 21.46
C HIS A 141 7.31 -17.11 20.33
N TYR A 142 7.74 -17.31 19.09
CA TYR A 142 7.00 -16.91 17.91
C TYR A 142 6.73 -18.08 16.97
N GLU A 143 5.54 -18.11 16.39
CA GLU A 143 5.15 -19.07 15.36
C GLU A 143 4.59 -18.36 14.12
N ALA A 144 4.82 -18.94 12.95
CA ALA A 144 4.22 -18.55 11.68
C ALA A 144 3.73 -19.78 10.92
N SER A 145 2.66 -19.64 10.15
CA SER A 145 2.02 -20.74 9.41
C SER A 145 1.37 -20.25 8.11
N PRO A 146 1.37 -21.06 7.04
CA PRO A 146 0.54 -20.81 5.86
C PRO A 146 -0.95 -20.98 6.17
N ASP A 147 -1.28 -21.83 7.14
CA ASP A 147 -2.65 -22.22 7.49
C ASP A 147 -3.07 -21.69 8.87
N PRO A 148 -4.36 -21.37 9.05
CA PRO A 148 -4.90 -20.93 10.34
C PRO A 148 -4.78 -22.02 11.40
N SER A 149 -4.46 -21.62 12.63
CA SER A 149 -4.46 -22.52 13.78
C SER A 149 -4.71 -21.74 15.08
N GLN A 150 -5.00 -22.45 16.17
CA GLN A 150 -5.09 -21.81 17.49
C GLN A 150 -3.76 -21.21 17.96
N ARG A 151 -2.63 -21.69 17.44
CA ARG A 151 -1.29 -21.17 17.79
C ARG A 151 -0.90 -19.96 16.97
N THR A 152 -1.52 -19.77 15.82
CA THR A 152 -1.27 -18.66 14.90
C THR A 152 -2.57 -17.96 14.54
N PRO A 153 -3.26 -17.30 15.50
CA PRO A 153 -4.59 -16.74 15.28
C PRO A 153 -4.57 -15.42 14.51
N HIS A 154 -3.41 -14.77 14.35
CA HIS A 154 -3.31 -13.46 13.71
C HIS A 154 -2.96 -13.58 12.24
N TYR A 155 -3.91 -13.24 11.37
CA TYR A 155 -3.65 -13.18 9.93
C TYR A 155 -3.04 -11.83 9.54
N TYR A 156 -2.13 -11.83 8.57
CA TYR A 156 -1.72 -10.64 7.84
C TYR A 156 -1.86 -10.87 6.32
N PRO A 157 -2.48 -9.96 5.57
CA PRO A 157 -2.71 -10.11 4.13
C PRO A 157 -1.45 -9.94 3.27
N GLY A 158 -0.33 -9.52 3.85
CA GLY A 158 0.90 -9.14 3.16
C GLY A 158 0.93 -7.63 2.84
N GLY A 159 2.11 -7.10 2.52
CA GLY A 159 2.32 -5.70 2.14
C GLY A 159 3.50 -5.09 2.87
N ARG A 160 3.57 -3.75 2.96
CA ARG A 160 4.62 -3.05 3.72
C ARG A 160 4.08 -2.39 4.98
N VAL A 161 4.93 -2.39 6.00
CA VAL A 161 4.73 -1.65 7.25
C VAL A 161 6.00 -0.87 7.55
N ALA A 162 5.87 0.45 7.71
CA ALA A 162 6.99 1.37 7.96
C ALA A 162 8.18 1.12 6.99
N GLY A 163 7.89 0.99 5.70
CA GLY A 163 8.90 0.81 4.66
C GLY A 163 9.47 -0.60 4.51
N ARG A 164 9.06 -1.59 5.33
CA ARG A 164 9.56 -2.97 5.24
C ARG A 164 8.47 -3.96 4.84
N PRO A 165 8.78 -4.97 3.99
CA PRO A 165 7.80 -5.98 3.61
C PRO A 165 7.46 -6.89 4.79
N VAL A 166 6.18 -7.19 4.96
CA VAL A 166 5.67 -8.17 5.93
C VAL A 166 4.98 -9.26 5.13
N PRO A 167 5.46 -10.53 5.18
CA PRO A 167 4.89 -11.61 4.41
C PRO A 167 3.43 -11.89 4.77
N GLN A 168 2.63 -12.28 3.78
CA GLN A 168 1.29 -12.81 4.03
C GLN A 168 1.37 -14.11 4.83
N GLY A 169 0.55 -14.27 5.86
CA GLY A 169 0.51 -15.51 6.64
C GLY A 169 -0.26 -15.41 7.94
N TRP A 170 -0.23 -16.50 8.71
CA TRP A 170 -0.77 -16.57 10.06
C TRP A 170 0.37 -16.56 11.07
N TYR A 171 0.19 -15.83 12.17
CA TYR A 171 1.22 -15.58 13.18
C TYR A 171 0.68 -15.78 14.60
N SER A 172 1.56 -16.21 15.51
CA SER A 172 1.23 -16.32 16.94
C SER A 172 1.04 -14.96 17.60
N GLU A 173 1.80 -13.97 17.14
CA GLU A 173 1.80 -12.60 17.63
C GLU A 173 1.73 -11.65 16.42
N PRO A 174 0.98 -10.53 16.50
CA PRO A 174 0.90 -9.56 15.42
C PRO A 174 2.12 -8.62 15.44
N TRP A 175 3.31 -9.18 15.23
CA TRP A 175 4.62 -8.51 15.39
C TRP A 175 4.82 -7.25 14.54
N TRP A 176 4.01 -7.05 13.49
CA TRP A 176 4.01 -5.84 12.65
C TRP A 176 3.19 -4.68 13.24
N LYS A 177 2.17 -4.96 14.09
CA LYS A 177 1.24 -3.94 14.60
C LYS A 177 1.96 -2.80 15.33
N PRO A 178 3.00 -3.03 16.17
CA PRO A 178 3.74 -1.93 16.78
C PRO A 178 4.36 -0.96 15.77
N ALA A 179 4.96 -1.47 14.69
CA ALA A 179 5.55 -0.63 13.64
C ALA A 179 4.49 0.10 12.81
N LEU A 180 3.31 -0.49 12.62
CA LEU A 180 2.17 0.14 11.95
C LEU A 180 1.68 1.37 12.72
N VAL A 181 1.65 1.29 14.05
CA VAL A 181 1.21 2.38 14.93
C VAL A 181 2.31 3.43 15.15
N ALA A 182 3.53 2.97 15.45
CA ALA A 182 4.65 3.86 15.79
C ALA A 182 5.37 4.45 14.58
N GLY A 183 5.18 3.87 13.39
CA GLY A 183 5.91 4.25 12.17
C GLY A 183 7.38 3.84 12.17
N ALA A 184 7.83 3.07 13.15
CA ALA A 184 9.21 2.61 13.29
C ALA A 184 9.28 1.19 13.84
N TRP A 185 10.28 0.44 13.40
CA TRP A 185 10.52 -0.93 13.86
C TRP A 185 11.36 -0.96 15.14
N GLY A 186 10.98 -1.82 16.09
CA GLY A 186 11.69 -2.00 17.34
C GLY A 186 13.06 -2.67 17.17
N LEU A 187 13.93 -2.48 18.17
CA LEU A 187 15.15 -3.27 18.35
C LEU A 187 14.75 -4.76 18.42
N GLY A 188 15.49 -5.64 17.75
CA GLY A 188 15.20 -7.08 17.69
C GLY A 188 14.29 -7.52 16.53
N SER A 189 13.58 -6.60 15.86
CA SER A 189 12.68 -6.94 14.74
C SER A 189 13.39 -7.63 13.57
N MET A 190 14.65 -7.25 13.29
CA MET A 190 15.47 -7.91 12.27
C MET A 190 15.90 -9.32 12.70
N LEU A 191 16.22 -9.52 13.97
CA LEU A 191 16.55 -10.84 14.51
C LEU A 191 15.34 -11.77 14.41
N LEU A 192 14.15 -11.26 14.79
CA LEU A 192 12.89 -11.98 14.63
C LEU A 192 12.62 -12.32 13.16
N PHE A 193 12.73 -11.34 12.26
CA PHE A 193 12.52 -11.57 10.83
C PHE A 193 13.50 -12.61 10.28
N SER A 194 14.79 -12.51 10.63
CA SER A 194 15.82 -13.46 10.22
C SER A 194 15.52 -14.88 10.71
N ALA A 195 15.25 -15.05 12.00
CA ALA A 195 14.91 -16.35 12.57
C ALA A 195 13.65 -16.94 11.90
N MET A 196 12.62 -16.12 11.72
CA MET A 196 11.33 -16.54 11.19
C MET A 196 11.35 -16.79 9.67
N PHE A 197 12.20 -16.15 8.87
CA PHE A 197 12.06 -16.24 7.41
C PHE A 197 13.32 -16.66 6.66
N SER A 198 14.43 -16.90 7.37
CA SER A 198 15.66 -17.40 6.75
C SER A 198 15.39 -18.66 5.90
N GLY A 199 15.82 -18.60 4.63
CA GLY A 199 15.68 -19.69 3.66
C GLY A 199 14.26 -19.94 3.11
N MET A 200 13.25 -19.15 3.51
CA MET A 200 11.88 -19.33 3.03
C MET A 200 11.71 -18.73 1.63
N ALA A 201 11.20 -19.52 0.68
CA ALA A 201 11.10 -19.11 -0.71
C ALA A 201 10.14 -17.93 -0.91
N GLY A 202 10.57 -16.92 -1.67
CA GLY A 202 9.76 -15.74 -1.97
C GLY A 202 9.68 -14.71 -0.86
N ILE A 203 10.50 -14.84 0.20
CA ILE A 203 10.65 -13.83 1.26
C ILE A 203 12.07 -13.24 1.19
N ALA A 204 12.19 -11.94 1.45
CA ALA A 204 13.47 -11.23 1.38
C ALA A 204 14.48 -11.78 2.40
N SER A 205 15.78 -11.68 2.12
CA SER A 205 16.79 -11.90 3.16
C SER A 205 16.63 -10.88 4.28
N ALA A 206 17.12 -11.19 5.47
CA ALA A 206 17.01 -10.27 6.61
C ALA A 206 17.68 -8.91 6.33
N SER A 207 18.84 -8.91 5.68
CA SER A 207 19.56 -7.70 5.25
C SER A 207 18.79 -6.87 4.23
N ALA A 208 18.16 -7.54 3.25
CA ALA A 208 17.30 -6.87 2.29
C ALA A 208 16.08 -6.26 3.01
N TRP A 209 15.43 -7.02 3.89
CA TRP A 209 14.30 -6.57 4.68
C TRP A 209 14.59 -5.36 5.57
N GLU A 210 15.74 -5.34 6.27
CA GLU A 210 16.14 -4.22 7.11
C GLU A 210 16.29 -2.93 6.28
N SER A 211 16.85 -3.07 5.08
CA SER A 211 17.01 -2.01 4.08
C SER A 211 15.71 -1.65 3.36
N GLY A 212 14.61 -2.39 3.62
CA GLY A 212 13.31 -2.19 2.99
C GLY A 212 13.17 -2.80 1.58
N TYR A 213 14.13 -3.60 1.13
CA TYR A 213 14.08 -4.30 -0.15
C TYR A 213 13.19 -5.56 -0.09
N ASP A 214 12.58 -5.88 -1.23
CA ASP A 214 11.81 -7.12 -1.43
C ASP A 214 12.74 -8.26 -1.90
N ALA A 215 12.25 -9.51 -1.84
CA ALA A 215 13.03 -10.69 -2.23
C ALA A 215 13.60 -10.62 -3.66
N GLY A 216 12.83 -10.07 -4.61
CA GLY A 216 13.28 -9.92 -6.00
C GLY A 216 14.13 -8.68 -6.28
N GLN A 217 14.26 -7.76 -5.32
CA GLN A 217 15.11 -6.57 -5.46
C GLN A 217 16.56 -6.84 -5.03
N GLU A 218 16.78 -7.87 -4.21
CA GLU A 218 18.12 -8.31 -3.78
C GLU A 218 19.00 -8.72 -4.98
N ASP A 219 18.44 -9.46 -5.93
CA ASP A 219 19.13 -9.89 -7.15
C ASP A 219 19.40 -8.73 -8.13
N ALA A 220 18.58 -7.67 -8.11
CA ALA A 220 18.76 -6.49 -8.96
C ALA A 220 19.78 -5.50 -8.38
N GLY A 221 19.83 -5.35 -7.05
CA GLY A 221 20.80 -4.50 -6.37
C GLY A 221 22.23 -5.05 -6.40
N ALA A 222 22.39 -6.38 -6.44
CA ALA A 222 23.69 -7.02 -6.62
C ALA A 222 24.27 -6.84 -8.03
N ALA A 223 23.41 -6.65 -9.05
CA ALA A 223 23.84 -6.40 -10.43
C ALA A 223 24.38 -4.98 -10.67
N ASP A 224 23.98 -4.00 -9.85
CA ASP A 224 24.46 -2.60 -9.93
C ASP A 224 25.64 -2.33 -8.97
N ALA A 225 25.92 -3.23 -8.03
CA ALA A 225 27.03 -3.12 -7.07
C ALA A 225 28.29 -3.94 -7.46
N GLY A 226 28.29 -4.61 -8.62
CA GLY A 226 29.30 -5.62 -8.99
C GLY A 226 30.14 -5.35 -10.25
N GLY A 227 30.05 -4.17 -10.87
CA GLY A 227 30.81 -3.83 -12.08
C GLY A 227 31.84 -2.72 -11.86
N ASP A 228 33.00 -3.04 -11.29
CA ASP A 228 34.11 -2.10 -11.13
C ASP A 228 34.83 -1.81 -12.46
N ALA A 229 35.17 -0.54 -12.63
CA ALA A 229 36.21 0.09 -13.45
C ALA A 229 36.69 -0.54 -14.77
N GLY A 230 36.47 0.18 -15.88
CA GLY A 230 37.46 0.26 -16.95
C GLY A 230 36.89 0.43 -18.35
N GLY A 231 36.95 1.65 -18.91
CA GLY A 231 36.69 1.86 -20.32
C GLY A 231 36.46 3.32 -20.69
N ASP A 232 37.55 4.08 -20.80
CA ASP A 232 37.61 5.36 -21.50
C ASP A 232 36.96 5.26 -22.90
N MET A 233 35.86 5.98 -23.09
CA MET A 233 35.48 6.46 -24.41
C MET A 233 34.83 7.84 -24.25
N GLY A 234 35.67 8.85 -24.44
CA GLY A 234 35.24 10.24 -24.61
C GLY A 234 34.22 10.40 -25.75
N GLY A 235 33.33 11.36 -25.55
CA GLY A 235 32.30 11.73 -26.52
C GLY A 235 31.44 12.87 -25.98
N ASP A 236 32.01 14.07 -26.05
CA ASP A 236 31.36 15.37 -25.87
C ASP A 236 30.02 15.48 -26.62
N ALA A 237 28.93 15.81 -25.91
CA ALA A 237 27.76 16.50 -26.47
C ALA A 237 26.75 16.94 -25.39
N GLY A 238 26.80 18.23 -25.00
CA GLY A 238 25.67 19.06 -24.54
C GLY A 238 24.99 18.66 -23.22
N GLY A 239 25.13 19.39 -22.10
CA GLY A 239 24.89 20.82 -21.98
C GLY A 239 23.38 21.10 -21.88
N PHE A 240 22.83 21.17 -20.66
CA PHE A 240 21.94 22.25 -20.19
C PHE A 240 21.73 22.15 -18.67
N ASP A 241 22.14 23.25 -18.04
CA ASP A 241 22.01 23.67 -16.65
C ASP A 241 20.54 24.00 -16.30
N GLY A 242 20.15 23.89 -15.02
CA GLY A 242 18.84 24.41 -14.60
C GLY A 242 18.24 23.92 -13.27
N GLY A 243 18.84 24.34 -12.14
CA GLY A 243 18.15 24.74 -10.88
C GLY A 243 17.44 23.65 -10.06
N GLY A 244 17.74 23.39 -8.79
CA GLY A 244 18.09 24.36 -7.74
C GLY A 244 16.88 25.20 -7.36
N PHE A 245 16.00 24.69 -6.49
CA PHE A 245 15.07 25.52 -5.73
C PHE A 245 15.18 25.19 -4.25
N ASP A 246 15.94 26.06 -3.60
CA ASP A 246 15.92 26.36 -2.18
C ASP A 246 14.86 27.44 -1.94
N GLY A 247 14.27 27.48 -0.75
CA GLY A 247 13.62 28.68 -0.21
C GLY A 247 12.09 28.74 -0.24
N GLY A 248 11.50 28.69 0.96
CA GLY A 248 10.11 29.10 1.19
C GLY A 248 9.68 28.97 2.65
N GLY A 249 10.38 29.66 3.56
CA GLY A 249 9.99 29.77 4.96
C GLY A 249 8.63 30.46 5.12
N PHE A 250 7.78 29.88 5.97
CA PHE A 250 6.59 30.54 6.49
C PHE A 250 6.95 31.29 7.77
N ASP A 251 7.00 32.62 7.65
CA ASP A 251 6.95 33.56 8.75
C ASP A 251 5.67 34.41 8.57
N GLY A 252 4.97 34.71 9.66
CA GLY A 252 3.93 35.75 9.66
C GLY A 252 2.63 35.43 10.39
N GLY A 253 2.63 35.69 11.72
CA GLY A 253 1.54 36.33 12.49
C GLY A 253 0.22 35.55 12.66
N GLY A 254 -0.34 35.33 13.86
CA GLY A 254 -0.43 36.26 14.98
C GLY A 254 -1.55 37.27 14.76
N PHE A 255 -2.81 36.91 15.01
CA PHE A 255 -3.88 37.83 15.38
C PHE A 255 -4.92 37.16 16.27
N ASP A 256 -5.03 37.69 17.49
CA ASP A 256 -6.21 37.65 18.34
C ASP A 256 -7.41 38.34 17.65
N PHE A 257 -8.60 37.75 17.79
CA PHE A 257 -9.89 38.41 18.07
C PHE A 257 -10.90 37.36 18.56
#